data_AF-A0A172RW52-F1
#
_entry.id   AF-A0A172RW52-F1
#
_cell.length_a   1.000
_cell.length_b   1.000
_cell.length_c   1.000
_cell.angle_alpha   90.00
_cell.angle_beta   90.00
_cell.angle_gamma   90.00
#
_symmetry.space_group_name_H-M   'P 1'
#
loop_
_entity.id
_entity.type
_entity.pdbx_description
1 polymer ?
#
loop_
_entity_poly.entity_id
_entity_poly.type
_entity_poly.pdbx_seq_one_letter_code
_entity_poly.pdbx_strand_id
1 'polypeptide(L)' 'MISRRIQAYIKEKGFNQTAIGRKAGLTKMAMSSAMNGKRNLTAEEYVAICNALEVDLDFFTKQEEEVVQ' A
#
# COMPACT_ATOMS: atom_id res chain seq x y z
N MET A 1 2.30 -4.02 9.59
CA MET A 1 3.14 -3.87 8.37
C MET A 1 2.43 -2.96 7.39
N ILE A 2 3.16 -2.03 6.75
CA ILE A 2 2.63 -1.05 5.79
C ILE A 2 1.84 -1.71 4.65
N SER A 3 2.36 -2.81 4.09
CA SER A 3 1.70 -3.55 3.00
C SER A 3 0.30 -4.06 3.37
N ARG A 4 0.06 -4.46 4.62
CA ARG A 4 -1.28 -4.85 5.08
C ARG A 4 -2.24 -3.68 5.16
N ARG A 5 -1.76 -2.49 5.58
CA ARG A 5 -2.57 -1.26 5.62
C ARG A 5 -3.00 -0.84 4.22
N ILE A 6 -2.06 -0.89 3.27
CA ILE A 6 -2.33 -0.65 1.85
C ILE A 6 -3.37 -1.65 1.33
N GLN A 7 -3.19 -2.95 1.61
CA GLN A 7 -4.12 -3.99 1.15
C GLN A 7 -5.53 -3.79 1.72
N ALA A 8 -5.64 -3.43 3.01
CA ALA A 8 -6.91 -3.15 3.65
C ALA A 8 -7.61 -1.95 3.00
N TYR A 9 -6.88 -0.85 2.80
CA TYR A 9 -7.41 0.35 2.15
C TYR A 9 -7.91 0.10 0.73
N ILE A 10 -7.14 -0.65 -0.08
CA ILE A 10 -7.54 -1.06 -1.43
C ILE A 10 -8.87 -1.82 -1.39
N LYS A 11 -9.04 -2.76 -0.44
CA LYS A 11 -10.28 -3.54 -0.28
C LYS A 11 -11.45 -2.66 0.19
N GLU A 12 -11.22 -1.81 1.18
CA GLU A 12 -12.24 -0.92 1.76
C GLU A 12 -12.79 0.07 0.72
N LYS A 13 -11.92 0.65 -0.11
CA LYS A 13 -12.31 1.58 -1.17
C LYS A 13 -12.81 0.89 -2.45
N GLY A 14 -12.81 -0.44 -2.50
CA GLY A 14 -13.23 -1.20 -3.70
C GLY A 14 -12.26 -1.06 -4.89
N PHE A 15 -11.01 -0.67 -4.65
CA PHE A 15 -10.02 -0.55 -5.70
C PHE A 15 -9.55 -1.92 -6.21
N ASN A 16 -9.25 -2.00 -7.50
CA ASN A 16 -8.64 -3.20 -8.07
C ASN A 16 -7.13 -3.23 -7.78
N GLN A 17 -6.70 -4.13 -6.91
CA GLN A 17 -5.28 -4.30 -6.53
C GLN A 17 -4.35 -4.47 -7.75
N THR A 18 -4.79 -5.18 -8.80
CA THR A 18 -3.97 -5.40 -10.01
C THR A 18 -3.83 -4.11 -10.82
N ALA A 19 -4.90 -3.31 -10.90
CA ALA A 19 -4.86 -2.00 -11.56
C ALA A 19 -3.94 -1.02 -10.82
N ILE A 20 -4.02 -0.96 -9.49
CA ILE A 20 -3.12 -0.14 -8.65
C ILE A 20 -1.66 -0.59 -8.82
N GLY A 21 -1.40 -1.90 -8.75
CA GLY A 21 -0.06 -2.45 -8.99
C GLY A 21 0.50 -2.03 -10.34
N ARG A 22 -0.30 -2.12 -11.41
CA ARG A 22 0.11 -1.68 -12.74
C ARG A 22 0.38 -0.17 -12.81
N LYS A 23 -0.48 0.68 -12.21
CA LYS A 23 -0.27 2.15 -12.13
C LYS A 23 1.01 2.49 -11.37
N ALA A 24 1.36 1.71 -10.36
CA ALA A 24 2.61 1.83 -9.60
C ALA A 24 3.84 1.18 -10.28
N GLY A 25 3.70 0.57 -11.46
CA GLY A 25 4.80 -0.10 -12.16
C GLY A 25 5.17 -1.49 -11.62
N LEU A 26 4.35 -2.07 -10.75
CA LEU A 26 4.55 -3.41 -10.21
C LEU A 26 3.89 -4.49 -11.09
N THR A 27 4.56 -5.64 -11.20
CA THR A 27 3.92 -6.84 -11.75
C THR A 27 2.83 -7.34 -10.80
N LYS A 28 1.85 -8.08 -11.33
CA LYS A 28 0.79 -8.73 -10.52
C LYS A 28 1.39 -9.61 -9.42
N MET A 29 2.46 -10.34 -9.73
CA MET A 29 3.15 -11.20 -8.77
C MET A 29 3.86 -10.38 -7.68
N ALA A 30 4.59 -9.34 -8.06
CA ALA A 30 5.28 -8.47 -7.11
C ALA A 30 4.29 -7.78 -6.15
N MET A 31 3.19 -7.23 -6.68
CA MET A 31 2.13 -6.62 -5.89
C MET A 31 1.46 -7.63 -4.96
N SER A 32 1.10 -8.82 -5.46
CA SER A 32 0.47 -9.87 -4.65
C SER A 32 1.39 -10.37 -3.52
N SER A 33 2.66 -10.64 -3.82
CA SER A 33 3.62 -11.09 -2.81
C SER A 33 3.84 -10.05 -1.72
N ALA A 34 3.88 -8.76 -2.06
CA ALA A 34 4.03 -7.69 -1.08
C ALA A 34 2.78 -7.57 -0.17
N MET A 35 1.58 -7.54 -0.76
CA MET A 35 0.33 -7.42 -0.01
C MET A 35 0.08 -8.63 0.91
N ASN A 36 0.53 -9.82 0.50
CA ASN A 36 0.43 -11.04 1.32
C ASN A 36 1.59 -11.22 2.30
N GLY A 37 2.50 -10.25 2.43
CA GLY A 37 3.62 -10.29 3.38
C GLY A 37 4.72 -11.30 3.05
N LYS A 38 4.74 -11.82 1.82
CA LYS A 38 5.79 -12.73 1.33
C LYS A 38 7.10 -11.99 0.99
N ARG A 39 7.02 -10.67 0.81
CA ARG A 39 8.16 -9.78 0.61
C ARG A 39 7.86 -8.40 1.19
N ASN A 40 8.91 -7.65 1.48
CA ASN A 40 8.80 -6.23 1.80
C ASN A 40 8.69 -5.39 0.52
N LEU A 41 8.08 -4.21 0.65
CA LEU A 41 8.12 -3.16 -0.37
C LEU A 41 9.44 -2.39 -0.22
N THR A 42 10.05 -2.00 -1.34
CA THR A 42 11.10 -0.98 -1.29
C THR A 42 10.50 0.41 -1.04
N ALA A 43 11.33 1.39 -0.74
CA ALA A 43 10.88 2.78 -0.56
C ALA A 43 10.28 3.33 -1.87
N GLU A 44 10.90 3.03 -3.01
CA GLU A 44 10.45 3.43 -4.34
C GLU A 44 9.08 2.81 -4.67
N GLU A 45 8.90 1.51 -4.38
CA GLU A 45 7.62 0.84 -4.57
C GLU A 45 6.53 1.42 -3.67
N TYR A 46 6.86 1.76 -2.42
CA TYR A 46 5.93 2.42 -1.51
C TYR A 46 5.48 3.79 -2.05
N VAL A 47 6.42 4.63 -2.47
CA VAL A 47 6.14 5.94 -3.07
C VAL A 47 5.27 5.79 -4.32
N ALA A 48 5.60 4.85 -5.21
CA ALA A 48 4.82 4.60 -6.43
C ALA A 48 3.38 4.15 -6.12
N ILE A 49 3.19 3.33 -5.08
CA ILE A 49 1.86 2.90 -4.64
C ILE A 49 1.07 4.07 -4.05
N CYS A 50 1.67 4.92 -3.23
CA CYS A 50 1.01 6.11 -2.68
C CYS A 50 0.55 7.06 -3.80
N ASN A 51 1.43 7.32 -4.77
CA ASN A 51 1.09 8.11 -5.96
C ASN A 51 -0.04 7.47 -6.79
N ALA A 52 -0.02 6.14 -6.94
CA ALA A 52 -1.08 5.43 -7.66
C ALA A 52 -2.45 5.52 -6.97
N LEU A 53 -2.45 5.55 -5.63
CA LEU A 53 -3.63 5.69 -4.78
C LEU A 53 -4.02 7.14 -4.50
N GLU A 54 -3.22 8.11 -4.94
CA GLU A 54 -3.45 9.55 -4.73
C GLU A 54 -3.56 9.91 -3.24
N VAL A 55 -2.65 9.37 -2.43
CA VAL A 55 -2.53 9.63 -1.00
C VAL A 55 -1.11 10.11 -0.65
N ASP A 56 -0.99 10.84 0.46
CA ASP A 56 0.29 11.32 0.97
C ASP A 56 1.21 10.17 1.43
N LEU A 57 2.53 10.40 1.40
CA LEU A 57 3.53 9.40 1.78
C LEU A 57 3.48 9.03 3.27
N ASP A 58 2.84 9.85 4.11
CA ASP A 58 2.67 9.55 5.54
C ASP A 58 1.37 8.77 5.85
N PHE A 59 0.49 8.60 4.87
CA PHE A 59 -0.85 8.05 5.05
C PHE A 59 -0.83 6.64 5.67
N PHE A 60 0.11 5.80 5.23
CA PHE A 60 0.28 4.44 5.74
C PHE A 60 1.42 4.29 6.76
N THR A 61 2.07 5.38 7.19
CA THR A 61 3.14 5.36 8.20
C THR A 61 2.70 5.93 9.53
N LYS A 62 1.70 6.82 9.57
CA LYS A 62 1.08 7.30 10.81
C LYS A 62 0.58 6.10 11.62
N GLN A 63 1.21 5.81 12.76
CA GLN A 63 0.58 4.99 13.77
C GLN A 63 -0.58 5.82 14.32
N GLU A 64 -1.73 5.21 14.61
CA GLU A 64 -2.76 5.91 15.39
C GLU A 64 -2.04 6.47 16.62
N GLU A 65 -1.96 7.80 16.71
CA GLU A 65 -1.60 8.42 17.97
C GLU A 65 -2.61 7.89 18.97
N GLU A 66 -2.15 7.06 19.91
CA GLU A 66 -2.93 6.76 21.09
C GLU A 66 -3.35 8.11 21.65
N VAL A 67 -4.66 8.36 21.62
CA VAL A 67 -5.25 9.49 22.31
C VAL A 67 -4.96 9.22 23.77
N VAL A 68 -3.88 9.81 24.29
CA VAL A 68 -3.54 9.77 25.71
C VAL A 68 -4.64 10.57 26.41
N GLN A 69 -5.60 9.84 26.98
CA GLN A 69 -6.59 10.37 27.91
C GLN A 69 -6.03 10.39 29.33
#